data_AF-A0A379SEH9-F1
#
_entry.id   AF-A0A379SEH9-F1
#
_cell.length_a   1.000
_cell.length_b   1.000
_cell.length_c   1.000
_cell.angle_alpha   90.00
_cell.angle_beta   90.00
_cell.angle_gamma   90.00
#
_symmetry.space_group_name_H-M   'P 1'
#
loop_
_entity.id
_entity.type
_entity.pdbx_description
1 polymer ?
#
loop_
_entity_poly.entity_id
_entity_poly.type
_entity_poly.pdbx_seq_one_letter_code
_entity_poly.pdbx_strand_id
1 'polypeptide(L)'
;MKARYRTWLAVPPDERELARNAHPPVNGQKAVAWNNEHKLWYAQPGVELSLLDKWLPRPQNFSTNDSDPVIEFAQELEKAGLIIKGLPVMDGALHRVPTKADKKGVKSGVYKAFLDGQPAGWYRDYRSGDTEVTRWVFSGGDKIDPLARLHLKAQAQQNREDSARAQAQQYNRQAGYASRYVSRLPQATTSPYLTRQGRYSSAGRTYQSRG
;
A
#
# COMPACT_ATOMS: atom_id res chain seq x y z
N MET A 1 2.95 -12.28 -21.75
CA MET A 1 3.51 -11.05 -21.13
C MET A 1 4.25 -11.45 -19.87
N LYS A 2 5.54 -11.08 -19.72
CA LYS A 2 6.34 -11.45 -18.55
C LYS A 2 6.10 -10.54 -17.35
N ALA A 3 6.04 -11.12 -16.16
CA ALA A 3 5.94 -10.42 -14.90
C ALA A 3 7.21 -9.61 -14.64
N ARG A 4 7.11 -8.28 -14.51
CA ARG A 4 8.28 -7.44 -14.14
C ARG A 4 8.64 -7.53 -12.67
N TYR A 5 7.64 -7.74 -11.83
CA TYR A 5 7.77 -7.89 -10.38
C TYR A 5 7.02 -9.13 -9.93
N ARG A 6 7.15 -9.48 -8.65
CA ARG A 6 6.30 -10.48 -8.02
C ARG A 6 4.83 -10.13 -8.25
N THR A 7 4.05 -11.11 -8.68
CA THR A 7 2.60 -10.96 -8.91
C THR A 7 1.85 -11.91 -8.00
N TRP A 8 0.96 -11.39 -7.15
CA TRP A 8 0.15 -12.20 -6.26
C TRP A 8 -0.99 -12.89 -7.01
N LEU A 9 -1.22 -14.17 -6.70
CA LEU A 9 -2.20 -15.01 -7.38
C LEU A 9 -3.30 -15.45 -6.43
N ALA A 10 -4.51 -15.55 -6.98
CA ALA A 10 -5.69 -16.07 -6.31
C ALA A 10 -5.87 -17.55 -6.69
N VAL A 11 -5.04 -18.43 -6.13
CA VAL A 11 -5.09 -19.88 -6.38
C VAL A 11 -5.96 -20.59 -5.34
N PRO A 12 -7.13 -21.12 -5.74
CA PRO A 12 -7.98 -21.91 -4.84
C PRO A 12 -7.23 -23.12 -4.24
N PRO A 13 -7.65 -23.63 -3.07
CA PRO A 13 -7.03 -24.80 -2.46
C PRO A 13 -6.95 -26.03 -3.38
N ASP A 14 -7.97 -26.24 -4.20
CA ASP A 14 -8.09 -27.39 -5.09
C ASP A 14 -7.22 -27.28 -6.35
N GLU A 15 -6.77 -26.05 -6.68
CA GLU A 15 -5.99 -25.78 -7.89
C GLU A 15 -4.51 -25.50 -7.59
N ARG A 16 -4.04 -25.73 -6.36
CA ARG A 16 -2.65 -25.47 -5.93
C ARG A 16 -1.63 -26.21 -6.78
N GLU A 17 -1.90 -27.47 -7.09
CA GLU A 17 -0.99 -28.28 -7.89
C GLU A 17 -1.00 -27.86 -9.37
N LEU A 18 -2.18 -27.51 -9.89
CA LEU A 18 -2.33 -26.98 -11.24
C LEU A 18 -1.53 -25.67 -11.40
N ALA A 19 -1.69 -24.73 -10.48
CA ALA A 19 -0.95 -23.47 -10.51
C ALA A 19 0.58 -23.67 -10.41
N ARG A 20 1.04 -24.65 -9.63
CA ARG A 20 2.47 -24.99 -9.50
C ARG A 20 3.06 -25.55 -10.80
N ASN A 21 2.26 -26.29 -11.57
CA ASN A 21 2.68 -26.96 -12.80
C ASN A 21 2.34 -26.16 -14.08
N ALA A 22 1.56 -25.09 -13.97
CA ALA A 22 1.10 -24.29 -15.11
C ALA A 22 2.21 -23.60 -15.90
N HIS A 23 3.39 -23.40 -15.29
CA HIS A 23 4.52 -22.74 -15.93
C HIS A 23 5.84 -23.49 -15.64
N PRO A 24 6.71 -23.69 -16.64
CA PRO A 24 8.04 -24.26 -16.43
C PRO A 24 8.89 -23.48 -15.41
N PRO A 25 9.93 -24.06 -14.80
CA PRO A 25 10.84 -23.32 -13.94
C PRO A 25 11.47 -22.12 -14.67
N VAL A 26 11.62 -20.99 -13.98
CA VAL A 26 12.31 -19.79 -14.47
C VAL A 26 13.57 -19.61 -13.64
N ASN A 27 14.74 -19.49 -14.27
CA ASN A 27 16.04 -19.36 -13.60
C ASN A 27 16.33 -20.47 -12.56
N GLY A 28 15.92 -21.71 -12.86
CA GLY A 28 16.09 -22.86 -11.96
C GLY A 28 15.16 -22.86 -10.74
N GLN A 29 14.25 -21.89 -10.62
CA GLN A 29 13.26 -21.80 -9.54
C GLN A 29 11.85 -22.06 -10.07
N LYS A 30 10.96 -22.55 -9.19
CA LYS A 30 9.54 -22.71 -9.55
C LYS A 30 8.93 -21.35 -9.89
N ALA A 31 8.21 -21.29 -11.00
CA ALA A 31 7.56 -20.06 -11.46
C ALA A 31 6.54 -19.52 -10.44
N VAL A 32 5.84 -20.41 -9.75
CA VAL A 32 4.86 -20.06 -8.72
C VAL A 32 5.30 -20.62 -7.37
N ALA A 33 5.25 -19.79 -6.33
CA ALA A 33 5.64 -20.15 -4.98
C ALA A 33 4.58 -19.71 -3.96
N TRP A 34 4.53 -20.42 -2.84
CA TRP A 34 3.66 -20.09 -1.72
C TRP A 34 4.35 -19.14 -0.76
N ASN A 35 3.63 -18.14 -0.27
CA ASN A 35 4.09 -17.26 0.79
C ASN A 35 3.32 -17.59 2.09
N ASN A 36 4.05 -18.01 3.13
CA ASN A 36 3.47 -18.39 4.42
C ASN A 36 2.91 -17.20 5.22
N GLU A 37 3.55 -16.03 5.12
CA GLU A 37 3.19 -14.83 5.87
C GLU A 37 1.83 -14.29 5.40
N HIS A 38 1.68 -14.10 4.09
CA HIS A 38 0.45 -13.60 3.50
C HIS A 38 -0.54 -14.71 3.17
N LYS A 39 -0.17 -16.00 3.30
CA LYS A 39 -0.99 -17.16 2.90
C LYS A 39 -1.58 -16.97 1.50
N LEU A 40 -0.70 -16.68 0.54
CA LEU A 40 -1.02 -16.43 -0.85
C LEU A 40 0.04 -17.06 -1.76
N TRP A 41 -0.38 -17.48 -2.95
CA TRP A 41 0.53 -17.85 -4.01
C TRP A 41 1.01 -16.61 -4.75
N TYR A 42 2.22 -16.67 -5.30
CA TYR A 42 2.76 -15.61 -6.11
C TYR A 42 3.60 -16.15 -7.28
N ALA A 43 3.52 -15.45 -8.40
CA ALA A 43 4.40 -15.65 -9.55
C ALA A 43 5.71 -14.86 -9.33
N GLN A 44 6.84 -15.50 -9.66
CA GLN A 44 8.15 -14.86 -9.63
C GLN A 44 8.31 -13.84 -10.77
N PRO A 45 9.20 -12.84 -10.61
CA PRO A 45 9.61 -12.00 -11.73
C PRO A 45 10.15 -12.84 -12.90
N GLY A 46 9.77 -12.47 -14.13
CA GLY A 46 10.18 -13.15 -15.36
C GLY A 46 9.23 -14.25 -15.86
N VAL A 47 8.23 -14.63 -15.06
CA VAL A 47 7.21 -15.63 -15.41
C VAL A 47 6.24 -15.09 -16.46
N GLU A 48 5.86 -15.91 -17.44
CA GLU A 48 4.81 -15.54 -18.40
C GLU A 48 3.44 -15.56 -17.72
N LEU A 49 2.89 -14.37 -17.48
CA LEU A 49 1.59 -14.19 -16.81
C LEU A 49 0.43 -14.77 -17.62
N SER A 50 0.58 -14.88 -18.94
CA SER A 50 -0.43 -15.47 -19.83
C SER A 50 -0.72 -16.94 -19.50
N LEU A 51 0.25 -17.68 -18.96
CA LEU A 51 0.06 -19.07 -18.51
C LEU A 51 -0.63 -19.16 -17.14
N LEU A 52 -0.67 -18.04 -16.41
CA LEU A 52 -1.27 -17.94 -15.08
C LEU A 52 -2.53 -17.08 -15.07
N ASP A 53 -3.07 -16.75 -16.25
CA ASP A 53 -4.17 -15.81 -16.45
C ASP A 53 -5.40 -16.15 -15.62
N LYS A 54 -5.65 -17.46 -15.46
CA LYS A 54 -6.72 -18.04 -14.64
C LYS A 54 -6.67 -17.61 -13.17
N TRP A 55 -5.47 -17.47 -12.60
CA TRP A 55 -5.28 -17.17 -11.17
C TRP A 55 -4.90 -15.71 -10.92
N LEU A 56 -4.91 -14.85 -11.94
CA LEU A 56 -4.68 -13.43 -11.74
C LEU A 56 -5.81 -12.80 -10.91
N PRO A 57 -5.50 -11.85 -10.02
CA PRO A 57 -6.50 -11.22 -9.17
C PRO A 57 -7.46 -10.38 -10.01
N ARG A 58 -8.74 -10.78 -10.06
CA ARG A 58 -9.83 -10.08 -10.76
C ARG A 58 -11.01 -9.85 -9.82
N PRO A 59 -10.83 -9.08 -8.73
CA PRO A 59 -11.91 -8.88 -7.74
C PRO A 59 -13.13 -8.16 -8.32
N GLN A 60 -12.98 -7.43 -9.42
CA GLN A 60 -14.07 -6.81 -10.18
C GLN A 60 -15.13 -7.82 -10.63
N ASN A 61 -14.74 -9.07 -10.85
CA ASN A 61 -15.64 -10.14 -11.29
C ASN A 61 -16.54 -10.67 -10.16
N PHE A 62 -16.28 -10.29 -8.91
CA PHE A 62 -16.96 -10.82 -7.72
C PHE A 62 -17.83 -9.76 -7.03
N SER A 63 -18.27 -8.74 -7.77
CA SER A 63 -19.26 -7.79 -7.28
C SER A 63 -20.66 -8.41 -7.39
N THR A 64 -21.25 -8.76 -6.25
CA THR A 64 -22.62 -9.30 -6.18
C THR A 64 -23.45 -8.47 -5.18
N ASN A 65 -24.31 -7.62 -5.75
CA ASN A 65 -25.62 -7.09 -5.33
C ASN A 65 -25.93 -6.83 -3.83
N ASP A 66 -26.53 -5.64 -3.58
CA ASP A 66 -27.25 -5.14 -2.38
C ASP A 66 -26.54 -5.18 -1.01
N SER A 67 -25.36 -5.78 -0.96
CA SER A 67 -24.47 -5.83 0.20
C SER A 67 -23.10 -5.31 -0.24
N ASP A 68 -23.08 -4.09 -0.80
CA ASP A 68 -21.84 -3.47 -1.25
C ASP A 68 -21.11 -2.87 -0.02
N PRO A 69 -19.91 -3.38 0.33
CA PRO A 69 -19.13 -2.83 1.43
C PRO A 69 -18.81 -1.34 1.24
N VAL A 70 -18.74 -0.85 0.01
CA VAL A 70 -18.54 0.57 -0.29
C VAL A 70 -19.76 1.39 0.15
N ILE A 71 -20.97 0.88 -0.05
CA ILE A 71 -22.22 1.55 0.32
C ILE A 71 -22.42 1.53 1.84
N GLU A 72 -22.21 0.38 2.49
CA GLU A 72 -22.31 0.28 3.95
C GLU A 72 -21.28 1.20 4.63
N PHE A 73 -20.05 1.23 4.12
CA PHE A 73 -19.02 2.12 4.64
C PHE A 73 -19.35 3.59 4.37
N ALA A 74 -19.95 3.93 3.23
CA ALA A 74 -20.39 5.30 2.94
C ALA A 74 -21.42 5.78 3.98
N GLN A 75 -22.42 4.94 4.28
CA GLN A 75 -23.44 5.23 5.28
C GLN A 75 -22.83 5.40 6.68
N GLU A 76 -21.85 4.57 7.03
CA GLU A 76 -21.17 4.67 8.32
C GLU A 76 -20.37 5.98 8.46
N LEU A 77 -19.65 6.38 7.40
CA LEU A 77 -18.91 7.64 7.38
C LEU A 77 -19.85 8.86 7.44
N GLU A 78 -21.00 8.79 6.76
CA GLU A 78 -22.00 9.85 6.79
C GLU A 78 -22.66 10.01 8.18
N LYS A 79 -22.96 8.88 8.85
CA LYS A 79 -23.44 8.85 10.26
C LYS A 79 -22.44 9.50 11.21
N ALA A 80 -21.16 9.22 11.00
CA ALA A 80 -20.05 9.85 11.73
C ALA A 80 -19.83 11.34 11.41
N GLY A 81 -20.55 11.89 10.42
CA GLY A 81 -20.45 13.29 10.04
C GLY A 81 -19.29 13.61 9.09
N LEU A 82 -18.65 12.60 8.50
CA LEU A 82 -17.66 12.78 7.44
C LEU A 82 -18.40 13.03 6.10
N ILE A 83 -17.95 14.02 5.34
CA ILE A 83 -18.56 14.42 4.07
C ILE A 83 -17.70 13.89 2.91
N ILE A 84 -18.25 12.94 2.17
CA ILE A 84 -17.60 12.31 1.01
C ILE A 84 -18.35 12.72 -0.25
N LYS A 85 -17.60 13.17 -1.26
CA LYS A 85 -18.18 13.48 -2.57
C LYS A 85 -18.25 12.19 -3.38
N GLY A 86 -19.40 11.51 -3.35
CA GLY A 86 -19.61 10.22 -4.02
C GLY A 86 -19.28 9.04 -3.11
N LEU A 87 -18.79 7.95 -3.69
CA LEU A 87 -18.48 6.71 -2.97
C LEU A 87 -17.11 6.77 -2.29
N PRO A 88 -16.95 6.19 -1.08
CA PRO A 88 -15.68 6.09 -0.40
C PRO A 88 -14.70 5.18 -1.14
N VAL A 89 -13.42 5.56 -1.14
CA VAL A 89 -12.37 4.78 -1.78
C VAL A 89 -11.76 3.82 -0.76
N MET A 90 -11.91 2.53 -1.00
CA MET A 90 -11.46 1.46 -0.09
C MET A 90 -10.20 0.75 -0.60
N ASP A 91 -9.19 1.53 -0.96
CA ASP A 91 -7.92 1.07 -1.57
C ASP A 91 -6.82 0.75 -0.54
N GLY A 92 -7.12 0.85 0.76
CA GLY A 92 -6.15 0.74 1.83
C GLY A 92 -5.24 1.97 1.99
N ALA A 93 -5.52 3.07 1.28
CA ALA A 93 -4.86 4.35 1.48
C ALA A 93 -5.62 5.21 2.50
N LEU A 94 -4.92 6.23 3.00
CA LEU A 94 -5.48 7.17 3.98
C LEU A 94 -6.12 8.33 3.22
N HIS A 95 -7.43 8.48 3.38
CA HIS A 95 -8.23 9.50 2.70
C HIS A 95 -8.64 10.58 3.70
N ARG A 96 -8.36 11.84 3.37
CA ARG A 96 -8.77 13.00 4.16
C ARG A 96 -10.01 13.66 3.58
N VAL A 97 -11.01 13.88 4.43
CA VAL A 97 -12.31 14.42 4.06
C VAL A 97 -12.75 15.53 5.02
N PRO A 98 -13.56 16.49 4.55
CA PRO A 98 -14.20 17.46 5.42
C PRO A 98 -15.23 16.78 6.34
N THR A 99 -15.46 17.34 7.52
CA THR A 99 -16.59 16.95 8.40
C THR A 99 -17.70 18.00 8.38
N LYS A 100 -18.91 17.67 8.85
CA LYS A 100 -20.05 18.61 8.90
C LYS A 100 -19.75 19.88 9.69
N ALA A 101 -18.87 19.81 10.68
CA ALA A 101 -18.46 20.97 11.47
C ALA A 101 -17.36 21.81 10.79
N ASP A 102 -16.73 21.33 9.71
CA ASP A 102 -15.58 21.99 9.09
C ASP A 102 -15.95 23.31 8.40
N LYS A 103 -15.04 24.29 8.52
CA LYS A 103 -15.07 25.49 7.68
C LYS A 103 -14.63 25.11 6.26
N LYS A 104 -15.08 25.88 5.26
CA LYS A 104 -14.75 25.66 3.84
C LYS A 104 -13.23 25.49 3.64
N GLY A 105 -12.83 24.33 3.11
CA GLY A 105 -11.42 24.02 2.79
C GLY A 105 -10.67 23.22 3.85
N VAL A 106 -11.25 23.02 5.05
CA VAL A 106 -10.65 22.17 6.09
C VAL A 106 -11.05 20.71 5.87
N LYS A 107 -10.12 19.78 6.18
CA LYS A 107 -10.33 18.33 6.11
C LYS A 107 -9.96 17.70 7.44
N SER A 108 -10.85 17.80 8.43
CA SER A 108 -10.65 17.28 9.78
C SER A 108 -11.03 15.80 9.93
N GLY A 109 -11.69 15.22 8.94
CA GLY A 109 -11.99 13.80 8.88
C GLY A 109 -10.90 13.01 8.18
N VAL A 110 -10.64 11.80 8.67
CA VAL A 110 -9.79 10.81 8.01
C VAL A 110 -10.47 9.46 8.04
N TYR A 111 -10.33 8.71 6.95
CA TYR A 111 -10.71 7.31 6.93
C TYR A 111 -9.67 6.48 6.17
N LYS A 112 -9.69 5.19 6.46
CA LYS A 112 -8.92 4.18 5.76
C LYS A 112 -9.77 2.93 5.70
N ALA A 113 -10.01 2.41 4.51
CA ALA A 113 -10.75 1.18 4.34
C ALA A 113 -10.05 0.23 3.39
N PHE A 114 -10.34 -1.04 3.59
CA PHE A 114 -9.73 -2.19 3.00
C PHE A 114 -10.83 -3.03 2.39
N LEU A 115 -10.68 -3.37 1.12
CA LEU A 115 -11.49 -4.41 0.48
C LEU A 115 -10.81 -5.79 0.58
N ASP A 116 -9.66 -5.91 1.24
CA ASP A 116 -8.91 -7.16 1.27
C ASP A 116 -9.43 -8.16 2.30
N GLY A 117 -10.04 -9.23 1.80
CA GLY A 117 -10.62 -10.27 2.65
C GLY A 117 -12.02 -9.90 3.13
N GLN A 118 -12.19 -9.68 4.43
CA GLN A 118 -13.43 -9.13 4.97
C GLN A 118 -13.31 -7.60 4.91
N PRO A 119 -14.16 -6.91 4.12
CA PRO A 119 -14.07 -5.47 4.01
C PRO A 119 -14.16 -4.82 5.39
N ALA A 120 -13.19 -3.98 5.68
CA ALA A 120 -13.04 -3.38 6.99
C ALA A 120 -12.36 -2.04 6.85
N GLY A 121 -12.50 -1.19 7.86
CA GLY A 121 -11.94 0.13 7.82
C GLY A 121 -11.94 0.76 9.19
N TRP A 122 -11.44 1.97 9.23
CA TRP A 122 -11.59 2.83 10.37
C TRP A 122 -11.68 4.27 9.90
N TYR A 123 -12.31 5.09 10.72
CA TYR A 123 -12.42 6.51 10.50
C TYR A 123 -12.22 7.27 11.81
N ARG A 124 -11.93 8.55 11.68
CA ARG A 124 -11.77 9.46 12.80
C ARG A 124 -12.11 10.87 12.38
N ASP A 125 -12.85 11.56 13.23
CA ASP A 125 -12.96 13.02 13.18
C ASP A 125 -11.99 13.62 14.21
N TYR A 126 -11.01 14.41 13.76
CA TYR A 126 -10.08 15.08 14.67
C TYR A 126 -10.74 16.16 15.54
N ARG A 127 -12.01 16.50 15.29
CA ARG A 127 -12.76 17.50 16.04
C ARG A 127 -13.66 16.96 17.13
N SER A 128 -13.99 15.66 17.13
CA SER A 128 -14.86 15.09 18.17
C SER A 128 -14.20 15.08 19.56
N GLY A 129 -12.88 15.34 19.62
CA GLY A 129 -12.08 15.23 20.85
C GLY A 129 -11.64 13.80 21.15
N ASP A 130 -12.16 12.82 20.39
CA ASP A 130 -11.80 11.42 20.57
C ASP A 130 -10.37 11.16 20.09
N THR A 131 -9.63 10.47 20.96
CA THR A 131 -8.26 10.06 20.64
C THR A 131 -8.24 8.77 19.82
N GLU A 132 -9.30 7.97 19.92
CA GLU A 132 -9.42 6.67 19.27
C GLU A 132 -10.00 6.77 17.86
N VAL A 133 -9.74 5.73 17.06
CA VAL A 133 -10.32 5.56 15.72
C VAL A 133 -11.55 4.66 15.84
N THR A 134 -12.64 5.01 15.19
CA THR A 134 -13.82 4.13 15.11
C THR A 134 -13.53 3.05 14.07
N ARG A 135 -13.63 1.79 14.48
CA ARG A 135 -13.43 0.64 13.59
C ARG A 135 -14.76 0.23 12.97
N TRP A 136 -14.74 -0.04 11.67
CA TRP A 136 -15.87 -0.58 10.93
C TRP A 136 -15.46 -1.90 10.30
N VAL A 137 -16.37 -2.87 10.34
CA VAL A 137 -16.23 -4.17 9.67
C VAL A 137 -17.54 -4.42 8.95
N PHE A 138 -17.45 -4.81 7.69
CA PHE A 138 -18.60 -5.06 6.85
C PHE A 138 -19.47 -6.18 7.42
N SER A 139 -20.74 -5.87 7.60
CA SER A 139 -21.73 -6.75 8.23
C SER A 139 -22.03 -8.01 7.39
N GLY A 140 -21.86 -7.96 6.07
CA GLY A 140 -22.11 -9.08 5.16
C GLY A 140 -20.95 -10.10 5.02
N GLY A 141 -19.95 -10.06 5.90
CA GLY A 141 -18.71 -10.87 5.79
C GLY A 141 -18.92 -12.39 5.67
N ASP A 142 -19.98 -12.94 6.26
CA ASP A 142 -20.28 -14.38 6.22
C ASP A 142 -20.84 -14.85 4.87
N LYS A 143 -21.28 -13.94 4.00
CA LYS A 143 -21.83 -14.26 2.67
C LYS A 143 -20.82 -14.10 1.53
N ILE A 144 -19.59 -13.66 1.81
CA ILE A 144 -18.60 -13.42 0.76
C ILE A 144 -17.99 -14.77 0.34
N ASP A 145 -18.15 -15.10 -0.95
CA ASP A 145 -17.55 -16.26 -1.60
C ASP A 145 -16.05 -16.40 -1.24
N PRO A 146 -15.59 -17.56 -0.73
CA PRO A 146 -14.17 -17.81 -0.46
C PRO A 146 -13.24 -17.49 -1.62
N LEU A 147 -13.68 -17.69 -2.86
CA LEU A 147 -12.89 -17.34 -4.05
C LEU A 147 -12.79 -15.83 -4.22
N ALA A 148 -13.90 -15.10 -4.07
CA ALA A 148 -13.90 -13.63 -4.08
C ALA A 148 -12.94 -13.06 -3.03
N ARG A 149 -12.97 -13.59 -1.80
CA ARG A 149 -12.04 -13.21 -0.72
C ARG A 149 -10.59 -13.41 -1.12
N LEU A 150 -10.29 -14.49 -1.83
CA LEU A 150 -8.93 -14.80 -2.29
C LEU A 150 -8.45 -13.81 -3.36
N HIS A 151 -9.29 -13.47 -4.34
CA HIS A 151 -8.94 -12.47 -5.37
C HIS A 151 -8.75 -11.07 -4.77
N LEU A 152 -9.60 -10.66 -3.83
CA LEU A 152 -9.47 -9.41 -3.10
C LEU A 152 -8.15 -9.33 -2.32
N LYS A 153 -7.84 -10.41 -1.59
CA LYS A 153 -6.60 -10.52 -0.81
C LYS A 153 -5.35 -10.44 -1.69
N ALA A 154 -5.34 -11.15 -2.82
CA ALA A 154 -4.23 -11.11 -3.77
C ALA A 154 -4.05 -9.70 -4.38
N GLN A 155 -5.14 -9.02 -4.76
CA GLN A 155 -5.05 -7.67 -5.32
C GLN A 155 -4.54 -6.66 -4.31
N ALA A 156 -5.01 -6.68 -3.07
CA ALA A 156 -4.55 -5.70 -2.09
C ALA A 156 -3.10 -5.90 -1.68
N GLN A 157 -2.63 -7.15 -1.61
CA GLN A 157 -1.22 -7.40 -1.39
C GLN A 157 -0.38 -6.85 -2.56
N GLN A 158 -0.87 -6.97 -3.79
CA GLN A 158 -0.26 -6.32 -4.96
C GLN A 158 -0.21 -4.79 -4.80
N ASN A 159 -1.34 -4.16 -4.47
CA ASN A 159 -1.43 -2.70 -4.29
C ASN A 159 -0.53 -2.18 -3.17
N ARG A 160 -0.39 -2.93 -2.07
CA ARG A 160 0.50 -2.59 -0.94
C ARG A 160 1.95 -2.54 -1.39
N GLU A 161 2.39 -3.54 -2.14
CA GLU A 161 3.76 -3.56 -2.66
C GLU A 161 3.99 -2.47 -3.71
N ASP A 162 3.04 -2.25 -4.62
CA ASP A 162 3.14 -1.20 -5.62
C ASP A 162 3.21 0.19 -4.99
N SER A 163 2.40 0.43 -3.95
CA SER A 163 2.43 1.66 -3.17
C SER A 163 3.77 1.83 -2.43
N ALA A 164 4.26 0.78 -1.78
CA ALA A 164 5.56 0.82 -1.09
C ALA A 164 6.71 1.08 -2.07
N ARG A 165 6.67 0.47 -3.27
CA ARG A 165 7.63 0.73 -4.36
C ARG A 165 7.56 2.18 -4.81
N ALA A 166 6.36 2.69 -5.08
CA ALA A 166 6.17 4.09 -5.51
C ALA A 166 6.68 5.08 -4.45
N GLN A 167 6.41 4.81 -3.17
CA GLN A 167 6.87 5.64 -2.07
C GLN A 167 8.41 5.61 -1.93
N ALA A 168 9.04 4.44 -2.03
CA ALA A 168 10.50 4.32 -2.02
C ALA A 168 11.15 5.08 -3.19
N GLN A 169 10.55 5.03 -4.40
CA GLN A 169 11.02 5.79 -5.55
C GLN A 169 10.92 7.31 -5.32
N GLN A 170 9.84 7.78 -4.69
CA GLN A 170 9.69 9.19 -4.34
C GLN A 170 10.75 9.65 -3.33
N TYR A 171 11.00 8.87 -2.27
CA TYR A 171 12.06 9.18 -1.30
C TYR A 171 13.44 9.21 -1.96
N ASN A 172 13.77 8.24 -2.81
CA ASN A 172 15.05 8.21 -3.53
C ASN A 172 15.24 9.42 -4.44
N ARG A 173 14.18 9.88 -5.11
CA ARG A 173 14.22 11.13 -5.90
C ARG A 173 14.49 12.33 -5.01
N GLN A 174 13.77 12.47 -3.89
CA GLN A 174 13.96 13.59 -2.95
C GLN A 174 15.34 13.58 -2.28
N ALA A 175 15.88 12.41 -1.93
CA ALA A 175 17.25 12.27 -1.42
C ALA A 175 18.30 12.70 -2.45
N GLY A 176 18.08 12.41 -3.74
CA GLY A 176 18.91 12.92 -4.84
C GLY A 176 18.89 14.45 -4.97
N TYR A 177 17.73 15.08 -4.73
CA TYR A 177 17.62 16.55 -4.68
C TYR A 177 18.30 17.14 -3.45
N ALA A 178 18.12 16.55 -2.26
CA ALA A 178 18.77 16.99 -1.02
C ALA A 178 20.30 16.86 -1.11
N SER A 179 20.81 15.75 -1.65
CA SER A 179 22.25 15.56 -1.88
C SER A 179 22.80 16.61 -2.85
N ARG A 180 22.11 16.91 -3.96
CA ARG A 180 22.53 17.96 -4.90
C ARG A 180 22.47 19.37 -4.30
N TYR A 181 21.53 19.65 -3.40
CA TYR A 181 21.43 20.94 -2.72
C TYR A 181 22.55 21.12 -1.68
N VAL A 182 22.81 20.10 -0.85
CA VAL A 182 23.92 20.09 0.13
C VAL A 182 25.29 20.18 -0.58
N SER A 183 25.44 19.55 -1.74
CA SER A 183 26.68 19.61 -2.54
C SER A 183 26.96 20.99 -3.15
N ARG A 184 25.96 21.87 -3.22
CA ARG A 184 26.08 23.24 -3.78
C ARG A 184 26.18 24.32 -2.70
N LEU A 185 25.97 23.97 -1.43
CA LEU A 185 26.17 24.92 -0.35
C LEU A 185 27.68 25.02 -0.08
N PRO A 186 28.27 26.23 -0.08
CA PRO A 186 29.64 26.40 0.35
C PRO A 186 29.75 25.90 1.79
N GLN A 187 30.83 25.17 2.09
CA GLN A 187 31.13 24.74 3.45
C GLN A 187 31.10 25.97 4.35
N ALA A 188 30.23 25.96 5.36
CA ALA A 188 30.08 27.06 6.30
C ALA A 188 31.41 27.25 7.07
N THR A 189 32.28 28.10 6.51
CA THR A 189 33.63 28.33 7.00
C THR A 189 33.70 29.56 7.90
N THR A 190 32.62 30.33 8.02
CA THR A 190 32.59 31.49 8.92
C THR A 190 31.16 31.78 9.38
N SER A 191 30.77 31.20 10.52
CA SER A 191 29.66 31.72 11.32
C SER A 191 30.25 32.22 12.64
N PRO A 192 29.87 33.42 13.14
CA PRO A 192 30.31 33.92 14.46
C PRO A 192 30.04 32.94 15.60
N TYR A 193 29.10 32.01 15.40
CA TYR A 193 28.77 30.94 16.33
C TYR A 193 29.85 29.86 16.45
N LEU A 194 30.63 29.60 15.39
CA LEU A 194 31.73 28.62 15.38
C LEU A 194 33.00 29.17 16.05
N THR A 195 33.24 30.47 15.95
CA THR A 195 34.39 31.15 16.58
C THR A 195 34.28 31.16 18.11
N ARG A 196 33.06 31.08 18.67
CA ARG A 196 32.82 31.03 20.12
C ARG A 196 32.97 29.62 20.72
N GLN A 197 32.95 28.57 19.89
CA GLN A 197 32.95 27.17 20.32
C GLN A 197 34.31 26.46 20.15
N GLY A 198 35.37 27.16 19.75
CA GLY A 198 36.76 26.66 19.79
C GLY A 198 37.03 25.40 18.96
N ARG A 199 36.19 25.06 17.96
CA ARG A 199 36.39 23.91 17.09
C ARG A 199 36.83 24.36 15.71
N TYR A 200 38.14 24.30 15.46
CA TYR A 200 38.68 24.39 14.12
C TYR A 200 38.29 23.13 13.33
N SER A 201 37.79 23.34 12.11
CA SER A 201 37.53 22.31 11.11
C SER A 201 38.83 21.61 10.75
N SER A 202 39.01 20.33 11.12
CA SER A 202 40.11 19.54 10.58
C SER A 202 39.81 19.12 9.15
N ALA A 203 40.78 19.38 8.28
CA ALA A 203 40.77 19.10 6.86
C ALA A 203 40.72 17.59 6.56
N GLY A 204 40.23 17.27 5.37
CA GLY A 204 39.85 15.93 4.96
C GLY A 204 40.96 14.88 5.08
N ARG A 205 40.53 13.67 5.44
CA ARG A 205 41.27 12.45 5.13
C ARG A 205 40.41 11.61 4.19
N THR A 206 40.77 11.66 2.91
CA THR A 206 40.35 10.70 1.89
C THR A 206 40.69 9.29 2.35
N TYR A 207 39.68 8.41 2.40
CA TYR A 207 39.89 6.98 2.56
C TYR A 207 40.46 6.45 1.22
N GLN A 208 41.75 6.15 1.17
CA GLN A 208 42.31 5.31 0.14
C GLN A 208 42.20 3.84 0.57
N SER A 209 41.77 3.02 -0.39
CA SER A 209 41.56 1.58 -0.26
C SER A 209 42.88 0.80 -0.40
N ARG A 210 43.07 -0.14 0.53
CA ARG A 210 43.70 -1.49 0.45
C ARG A 210 45.18 -1.64 0.05
N GLY A 211 45.91 -2.31 0.95
CA GLY A 211 46.79 -3.44 0.66
C GLY A 211 46.26 -4.66 1.40
#